data_AF-A0A836QQQ4-F1
#
_entry.id   AF-A0A836QQQ4-F1
#
_cell.length_a   1.000
_cell.length_b   1.000
_cell.length_c   1.000
_cell.angle_alpha   90.00
_cell.angle_beta   90.00
_cell.angle_gamma   90.00
#
_symmetry.space_group_name_H-M   'P 1'
#
loop_
_entity.id
_entity.type
_entity.pdbx_description
1 polymer ?
#
loop_
_entity_poly.entity_id
_entity_poly.type
_entity_poly.pdbx_seq_one_letter_code
_entity_poly.pdbx_strand_id
1 'polypeptide(L)'
;ITFSERANFAKISAKYDFQIVDGGVGFAGMIVDHRHHARMALVLIDESLPVHERRATIAQELYHTLGPVNDSPYFPASVLFEDGETASSAIEPALVDRKLIKFLYTYLERGDQQHKMRDTFDKYWDDLE
;
A
#
# COMPACT_ATOMS: atom_id res chain seq x y z
N ILE A 1 -9.84 4.56 -7.53
CA ILE A 1 -10.34 3.26 -7.07
C ILE A 1 -11.42 2.82 -8.04
N THR A 2 -11.31 1.61 -8.57
CA THR A 2 -12.28 1.02 -9.48
C THR A 2 -12.78 -0.28 -8.87
N PHE A 3 -14.09 -0.39 -8.71
CA PHE A 3 -14.76 -1.63 -8.33
C PHE A 3 -15.07 -2.42 -9.59
N SER A 4 -14.81 -3.73 -9.57
CA SER A 4 -15.11 -4.60 -10.69
C SER A 4 -15.16 -6.06 -10.23
N GLU A 5 -15.92 -6.89 -10.94
CA GLU A 5 -15.78 -8.35 -10.81
C GLU A 5 -14.31 -8.76 -11.00
N ARG A 6 -13.82 -9.66 -10.16
CA ARG A 6 -12.44 -10.17 -10.21
C ARG A 6 -12.03 -10.71 -11.57
N ALA A 7 -12.95 -11.31 -12.34
CA ALA A 7 -12.68 -11.79 -13.70
C ALA A 7 -12.19 -10.68 -14.65
N ASN A 8 -12.49 -9.41 -14.37
CA ASN A 8 -12.07 -8.28 -15.17
C ASN A 8 -10.71 -7.71 -14.77
N PHE A 9 -10.14 -8.11 -13.63
CA PHE A 9 -8.89 -7.54 -13.12
C PHE A 9 -7.75 -7.70 -14.11
N ALA A 10 -7.54 -8.92 -14.61
CA ALA A 10 -6.49 -9.22 -15.58
C ALA A 10 -6.63 -8.33 -16.84
N LYS A 11 -7.86 -8.13 -17.32
CA LYS A 11 -8.13 -7.28 -18.48
C LYS A 11 -7.84 -5.80 -18.20
N ILE A 12 -8.17 -5.30 -17.01
CA ILE A 12 -7.94 -3.90 -16.64
C ILE A 12 -6.44 -3.67 -16.42
N SER A 13 -5.78 -4.52 -15.63
CA SER A 13 -4.35 -4.44 -15.32
C SER A 13 -3.48 -4.60 -16.56
N ALA A 14 -3.84 -5.46 -17.51
CA ALA A 14 -3.13 -5.61 -18.79
C ALA A 14 -3.15 -4.32 -19.64
N LYS A 15 -4.13 -3.42 -19.48
CA LYS A 15 -4.12 -2.12 -20.17
C LYS A 15 -3.01 -1.19 -19.67
N TYR A 16 -2.44 -1.51 -18.51
CA TYR A 16 -1.43 -0.72 -17.82
C TYR A 16 -0.16 -1.56 -17.54
N ASP A 17 0.01 -2.70 -18.23
CA ASP A 17 1.15 -3.60 -18.13
C ASP A 17 1.42 -4.14 -16.70
N PHE A 18 0.37 -4.31 -15.89
CA PHE A 18 0.48 -4.92 -14.57
C PHE A 18 0.09 -6.40 -14.57
N GLN A 19 0.84 -7.19 -13.79
CA GLN A 19 0.50 -8.59 -13.49
C GLN A 19 -0.34 -8.67 -12.22
N ILE A 20 -1.39 -9.49 -12.25
CA ILE A 20 -2.25 -9.79 -11.10
C ILE A 20 -1.77 -11.09 -10.47
N VAL A 21 -1.72 -11.12 -9.14
CA VAL A 21 -1.46 -12.34 -8.36
C VAL A 21 -2.73 -13.19 -8.32
N ASP A 22 -2.59 -14.48 -8.63
CA ASP A 22 -3.69 -15.43 -8.49
C ASP A 22 -4.14 -15.51 -7.02
N GLY A 23 -5.44 -15.31 -6.80
CA GLY A 23 -6.00 -15.25 -5.43
C GLY A 23 -6.35 -13.84 -4.98
N GLY A 24 -5.70 -12.81 -5.53
CA GLY A 24 -5.85 -11.42 -5.09
C GLY A 24 -7.29 -10.89 -5.22
N VAL A 25 -7.78 -10.31 -4.14
CA VAL A 25 -9.10 -9.64 -4.06
C VAL A 25 -8.99 -8.10 -4.15
N GLY A 26 -7.76 -7.60 -4.07
CA GLY A 26 -7.37 -6.22 -4.31
C GLY A 26 -6.14 -6.16 -5.20
N PHE A 27 -5.87 -4.98 -5.74
CA PHE A 27 -4.63 -4.68 -6.43
C PHE A 27 -4.35 -3.19 -6.38
N ALA A 28 -3.09 -2.82 -6.11
CA ALA A 28 -2.55 -1.49 -6.29
C ALA A 28 -1.36 -1.50 -7.27
N GLY A 29 -1.36 -0.54 -8.20
CA GLY A 29 -0.28 -0.36 -9.16
C GLY A 29 0.03 1.12 -9.39
N MET A 30 1.32 1.44 -9.57
CA MET A 30 1.80 2.79 -9.83
C MET A 30 2.15 2.96 -11.30
N ILE A 31 1.39 3.80 -12.01
CA ILE A 31 1.70 4.20 -13.39
C ILE A 31 2.71 5.34 -13.31
N VAL A 32 3.89 5.11 -13.88
CA VAL A 32 5.00 6.04 -13.88
C VAL A 32 5.28 6.60 -15.28
N ASP A 33 5.94 7.75 -15.36
CA ASP A 33 6.45 8.25 -16.64
C ASP A 33 7.86 7.73 -16.97
N HIS A 34 8.39 8.16 -18.11
CA HIS A 34 9.73 7.78 -18.58
C HIS A 34 10.88 8.16 -17.64
N ARG A 35 10.63 9.01 -16.62
CA ARG A 35 11.59 9.37 -15.58
C ARG A 35 11.32 8.63 -14.27
N HIS A 36 10.45 7.64 -14.29
CA HIS A 36 10.00 6.88 -13.12
C HIS A 36 9.26 7.75 -12.08
N HIS A 37 8.65 8.86 -12.51
CA HIS A 37 7.79 9.63 -11.62
C HIS A 37 6.39 9.04 -11.62
N ALA A 38 5.89 8.74 -10.43
CA ALA A 38 4.49 8.38 -10.19
C ALA A 38 3.56 9.46 -10.77
N ARG A 39 2.67 9.05 -11.69
CA ARG A 39 1.65 9.93 -12.30
C ARG A 39 0.23 9.58 -11.86
N MET A 40 -0.03 8.30 -11.69
CA MET A 40 -1.34 7.80 -11.32
C MET A 40 -1.18 6.50 -10.54
N ALA A 41 -2.03 6.30 -9.55
CA ALA A 41 -2.20 5.00 -8.94
C ALA A 41 -3.50 4.35 -9.43
N LEU A 42 -3.40 3.09 -9.84
CA LEU A 42 -4.53 2.24 -10.16
C LEU A 42 -4.82 1.37 -8.94
N VAL A 43 -6.07 1.39 -8.48
CA VAL A 43 -6.55 0.52 -7.40
C VAL A 43 -7.77 -0.22 -7.88
N LEU A 44 -7.71 -1.55 -7.89
CA LEU A 44 -8.82 -2.45 -8.25
C LEU A 44 -9.30 -3.17 -6.99
N ILE A 45 -10.62 -3.21 -6.80
CA ILE A 45 -11.25 -3.84 -5.62
C ILE A 45 -12.36 -4.78 -6.09
N ASP A 46 -12.33 -6.02 -5.60
CA ASP A 46 -13.33 -7.02 -5.94
C ASP A 46 -14.66 -6.58 -5.32
N GLU A 47 -15.64 -6.33 -6.17
CA GLU A 47 -16.93 -5.81 -5.74
C GLU A 47 -17.76 -6.84 -4.96
N SER A 48 -17.44 -8.13 -5.09
CA SER A 48 -18.12 -9.24 -4.42
C SER A 48 -17.76 -9.38 -2.94
N LEU A 49 -16.70 -8.70 -2.48
CA LEU A 49 -16.25 -8.76 -1.09
C LEU A 49 -17.33 -8.30 -0.10
N PRO A 50 -17.46 -8.97 1.06
CA PRO A 50 -18.22 -8.47 2.19
C PRO A 50 -17.83 -7.03 2.54
N VAL A 51 -18.78 -6.25 3.07
CA VAL A 51 -18.60 -4.81 3.30
C VAL A 51 -17.34 -4.50 4.12
N HIS A 52 -17.07 -5.28 5.17
CA HIS A 52 -15.92 -5.06 6.04
C HIS A 52 -14.61 -5.38 5.31
N GLU A 53 -14.49 -6.57 4.74
CA GLU A 53 -13.31 -7.00 3.96
C GLU A 53 -13.00 -6.02 2.85
N ARG A 54 -14.01 -5.61 2.07
CA ARG A 54 -13.85 -4.61 1.03
C ARG A 54 -13.28 -3.29 1.54
N ARG A 55 -13.68 -2.83 2.73
CA ARG A 55 -13.14 -1.60 3.34
C ARG A 55 -11.69 -1.78 3.78
N ALA A 56 -11.34 -2.94 4.32
CA ALA A 56 -9.96 -3.27 4.70
C ALA A 56 -9.07 -3.35 3.46
N THR A 57 -9.50 -4.05 2.40
CA THR A 57 -8.81 -4.10 1.12
C THR A 57 -8.64 -2.70 0.51
N ILE A 58 -9.66 -1.84 0.55
CA ILE A 58 -9.52 -0.44 0.10
C ILE A 58 -8.42 0.28 0.90
N ALA A 59 -8.39 0.12 2.23
CA ALA A 59 -7.40 0.78 3.07
C ALA A 59 -5.97 0.32 2.75
N GLN A 60 -5.75 -1.00 2.65
CA GLN A 60 -4.46 -1.59 2.29
C GLN A 60 -4.01 -1.16 0.88
N GLU A 61 -4.87 -1.30 -0.13
CA GLU A 61 -4.49 -0.98 -1.50
C GLU A 61 -4.25 0.52 -1.71
N LEU A 62 -5.01 1.39 -1.04
CA LEU A 62 -4.70 2.81 -1.03
C LEU A 62 -3.36 3.10 -0.35
N TYR A 63 -3.06 2.41 0.76
CA TYR A 63 -1.79 2.57 1.46
C TYR A 63 -0.61 2.16 0.55
N HIS A 64 -0.74 1.10 -0.23
CA HIS A 64 0.24 0.70 -1.23
C HIS A 64 0.56 1.80 -2.25
N THR A 65 -0.43 2.61 -2.62
CA THR A 65 -0.21 3.73 -3.55
C THR A 65 0.66 4.86 -2.97
N LEU A 66 0.88 4.86 -1.66
CA LEU A 66 1.70 5.85 -0.96
C LEU A 66 3.17 5.41 -0.80
N GLY A 67 3.56 4.27 -1.37
CA GLY A 67 4.97 3.85 -1.45
C GLY A 67 5.34 2.60 -0.66
N PRO A 68 4.83 2.36 0.56
CA PRO A 68 5.02 1.07 1.23
C PRO A 68 4.30 -0.03 0.44
N VAL A 69 5.00 -1.10 0.02
CA VAL A 69 4.43 -2.13 -0.87
C VAL A 69 4.54 -3.56 -0.34
N ASN A 70 5.16 -3.75 0.82
CA ASN A 70 5.37 -5.07 1.40
C ASN A 70 4.51 -5.20 2.65
N ASP A 71 3.86 -6.36 2.77
CA ASP A 71 3.20 -6.74 4.00
C ASP A 71 4.20 -7.11 5.09
N SER A 72 3.75 -7.10 6.35
CA SER A 72 4.58 -7.34 7.52
C SER A 72 3.82 -8.12 8.60
N PRO A 73 4.38 -9.24 9.10
CA PRO A 73 3.76 -9.99 10.20
C PRO A 73 3.98 -9.34 11.57
N TYR A 74 4.79 -8.28 11.66
CA TYR A 74 5.24 -7.72 12.94
C TYR A 74 4.30 -6.67 13.54
N PHE A 75 3.35 -6.16 12.75
CA PHE A 75 2.44 -5.09 13.19
C PHE A 75 0.98 -5.50 13.00
N PRO A 76 0.39 -6.30 13.91
CA PRO A 76 -0.98 -6.83 13.76
C PRO A 76 -2.09 -5.79 13.56
N ALA A 77 -1.87 -4.56 14.01
CA ALA A 77 -2.83 -3.47 13.82
C ALA A 77 -2.68 -2.76 12.46
N SER A 78 -1.58 -2.99 11.74
CA SER A 78 -1.27 -2.31 10.49
C SER A 78 -2.23 -2.73 9.37
N VAL A 79 -2.53 -1.80 8.47
CA VAL A 79 -3.20 -2.14 7.20
C VAL A 79 -2.36 -3.05 6.29
N LEU A 80 -1.05 -3.17 6.55
CA LEU A 80 -0.12 -4.04 5.85
C LEU A 80 0.17 -5.35 6.61
N PHE A 81 -0.65 -5.71 7.60
CA PHE A 81 -0.45 -6.96 8.31
C PHE A 81 -0.77 -8.16 7.40
N GLU A 82 0.16 -9.09 7.30
CA GLU A 82 -0.02 -10.42 6.70
C GLU A 82 1.01 -11.37 7.34
N ASP A 83 0.56 -12.53 7.81
CA ASP A 83 1.44 -13.59 8.34
C ASP A 83 1.40 -14.89 7.53
N GLY A 84 0.77 -14.85 6.36
CA GLY A 84 0.63 -15.98 5.43
C GLY A 84 -0.62 -16.83 5.70
N GLU A 85 -1.20 -16.73 6.89
CA GLU A 85 -2.49 -17.34 7.24
C GLU A 85 -3.59 -16.29 7.40
N THR A 86 -3.22 -15.10 7.86
CA THR A 86 -4.15 -14.02 8.22
C THR A 86 -3.74 -12.69 7.58
N ALA A 87 -4.64 -12.17 6.76
CA ALA A 87 -4.56 -10.81 6.22
C ALA A 87 -5.09 -9.76 7.20
N SER A 88 -4.67 -8.52 7.03
CA SER A 88 -5.17 -7.39 7.80
C SER A 88 -6.67 -7.21 7.63
N SER A 89 -7.36 -6.96 8.75
CA SER A 89 -8.75 -6.52 8.77
C SER A 89 -8.89 -5.03 9.09
N ALA A 90 -7.80 -4.27 9.12
CA ALA A 90 -7.81 -2.87 9.48
C ALA A 90 -8.45 -2.02 8.37
N ILE A 91 -9.45 -1.21 8.74
CA ILE A 91 -10.14 -0.28 7.82
C ILE A 91 -9.59 1.16 7.91
N GLU A 92 -8.68 1.40 8.85
CA GLU A 92 -8.01 2.67 9.09
C GLU A 92 -6.53 2.41 9.38
N PRO A 93 -5.61 3.30 8.94
CA PRO A 93 -4.20 3.19 9.25
C PRO A 93 -3.94 3.25 10.77
N ALA A 94 -3.19 2.27 11.29
CA ALA A 94 -2.74 2.28 12.67
C ALA A 94 -1.69 3.37 12.91
N LEU A 95 -1.31 3.58 14.18
CA LEU A 95 -0.28 4.55 14.55
C LEU A 95 1.02 4.33 13.75
N VAL A 96 1.50 3.08 13.65
CA VAL A 96 2.72 2.76 12.90
C VAL A 96 2.62 3.13 11.42
N ASP A 97 1.45 2.92 10.81
CA ASP A 97 1.20 3.23 9.41
C ASP A 97 1.24 4.75 9.17
N ARG A 98 0.60 5.52 10.05
CA ARG A 98 0.60 6.98 9.99
C ARG A 98 2.00 7.55 10.21
N LYS A 99 2.74 7.02 11.20
CA LYS A 99 4.14 7.38 11.47
C LYS A 99 5.01 7.12 10.24
N LEU A 100 4.86 5.97 9.59
CA LEU A 100 5.63 5.64 8.39
C LEU A 100 5.36 6.61 7.24
N ILE A 101 4.10 6.91 6.93
CA ILE A 101 3.76 7.89 5.89
C ILE A 101 4.33 9.27 6.26
N LYS A 102 4.13 9.73 7.49
CA LYS A 102 4.66 11.02 7.96
C LYS A 102 6.18 11.08 7.84
N PHE A 103 6.87 10.02 8.22
CA PHE A 103 8.32 9.89 8.09
C PHE A 103 8.76 10.01 6.62
N LEU A 104 8.18 9.20 5.73
CA LEU A 104 8.52 9.14 4.31
C LEU A 104 8.32 10.49 3.61
N TYR A 105 7.25 11.21 3.92
CA TYR A 105 6.85 12.42 3.19
C TYR A 105 7.28 13.73 3.83
N THR A 106 7.70 13.73 5.09
CA THR A 106 8.10 14.95 5.82
C THR A 106 9.60 15.01 6.09
N TYR A 107 10.23 13.87 6.35
CA TYR A 107 11.60 13.83 6.90
C TYR A 107 12.63 13.26 5.92
N LEU A 108 12.21 12.59 4.86
CA LEU A 108 13.10 12.06 3.84
C LEU A 108 13.07 12.91 2.57
N GLU A 109 14.23 13.01 1.92
CA GLU A 109 14.37 13.61 0.61
C GLU A 109 14.58 12.55 -0.48
N ARG A 110 14.22 12.90 -1.71
CA ARG A 110 14.44 12.02 -2.86
C ARG A 110 15.94 11.80 -3.05
N GLY A 111 16.35 10.53 -3.07
CA GLY A 111 17.75 10.15 -3.24
C GLY A 111 18.57 10.08 -1.96
N ASP A 112 17.93 10.25 -0.79
CA ASP A 112 18.58 9.98 0.49
C ASP A 112 19.16 8.56 0.51
N GLN A 113 20.40 8.49 0.97
CA GLN A 113 21.12 7.23 1.11
C GLN A 113 20.71 6.54 2.42
N GLN A 114 20.88 5.21 2.48
CA GLN A 114 20.46 4.40 3.61
C GLN A 114 20.94 4.92 4.97
N HIS A 115 22.18 5.41 5.07
CA HIS A 115 22.70 5.94 6.33
C HIS A 115 21.93 7.20 6.79
N LYS A 116 21.64 8.14 5.87
CA LYS A 116 20.83 9.32 6.18
C LYS A 116 19.42 8.95 6.60
N MET A 117 18.81 7.99 5.91
CA MET A 117 17.48 7.50 6.29
C MET A 117 17.47 6.94 7.72
N ARG A 118 18.50 6.17 8.10
CA ARG A 118 18.65 5.64 9.46
C ARG A 118 18.86 6.73 10.50
N ASP A 119 19.77 7.66 10.25
CA ASP A 119 20.04 8.79 11.16
C ASP A 119 18.76 9.63 11.38
N THR A 120 18.00 9.88 10.31
CA THR A 120 16.72 10.59 10.38
C THR A 120 15.67 9.77 11.14
N PHE A 121 15.61 8.45 10.92
CA PHE A 121 14.70 7.57 11.66
C PHE A 121 14.98 7.62 13.16
N ASP A 122 16.23 7.39 13.57
CA ASP A 122 16.64 7.39 14.97
C ASP A 122 16.38 8.74 15.65
N LYS A 123 16.46 9.84 14.88
CA LYS A 123 16.24 11.19 15.39
C LYS A 123 14.77 11.55 15.59
N TYR A 124 13.87 11.09 14.72
CA TYR A 124 12.51 11.63 14.65
C TYR A 124 11.41 10.62 14.89
N TRP A 125 11.67 9.31 14.76
CA TRP A 125 10.62 8.30 14.74
C TRP A 125 9.74 8.32 15.99
N ASP A 126 10.33 8.39 17.18
CA ASP A 126 9.59 8.30 18.44
C ASP A 126 8.68 9.50 18.69
N ASP A 127 8.97 10.66 18.08
CA ASP A 127 8.19 11.89 18.18
C ASP A 127 7.03 11.96 17.16
N LEU A 128 6.89 10.98 16.26
CA LEU A 128 5.80 10.97 15.27
C LEU A 128 4.51 10.40 15.89
N GLU A 129 3.42 11.12 15.64
CA GLU A 129 2.01 10.73 15.84
C GLU A 129 1.27 10.55 14.52
#